data_AF-A0A9P5ZVA7-F1
#
_entry.id   AF-A0A9P5ZVA7-F1
#
_cell.length_a   1.000
_cell.length_b   1.000
_cell.length_c   1.000
_cell.angle_alpha   90.00
_cell.angle_beta   90.00
_cell.angle_gamma   90.00
#
_symmetry.space_group_name_H-M   'P 1'
#
loop_
_entity.id
_entity.type
_entity.pdbx_description
1 polymer ?
#
loop_
_entity_poly.entity_id
_entity_poly.type
_entity_poly.pdbx_seq_one_letter_code
_entity_poly.pdbx_strand_id
1 'polypeptide(L)'
;MPAAYVEHPVPPIAADMSFLMLPPPAPPVAQDLVFSDGDLQRWASNKRRAQPVNLESDDECDDPEASIGEAVKIPKPVGEPGRRPEQGGFPLKEQLVSVQRWEEKTYEEIQAAVRKAALATLNPSLSFKFQDKHRVDLICAKMSKKWSFLDEYEDNWPIKSIPKIVLKYTSERARKDNREAADELEAAE
;
A
#
# COMPACT_ATOMS: atom_id res chain seq x y z
N MET A 1 -35.27 -61.26 41.19
CA MET A 1 -35.61 -60.58 39.91
C MET A 1 -34.38 -59.82 39.43
N PRO A 2 -33.56 -60.33 38.50
CA PRO A 2 -32.62 -59.51 37.76
C PRO A 2 -33.18 -59.16 36.38
N ALA A 3 -33.12 -57.87 36.04
CA ALA A 3 -33.59 -57.30 34.78
C ALA A 3 -32.67 -57.74 33.62
N ALA A 4 -33.27 -58.31 32.57
CA ALA A 4 -32.57 -58.62 31.32
C ALA A 4 -32.30 -57.32 30.56
N TYR A 5 -31.01 -56.99 30.39
CA TYR A 5 -30.59 -55.88 29.54
C TYR A 5 -30.71 -56.34 28.09
N VAL A 6 -31.54 -55.66 27.29
CA VAL A 6 -31.68 -55.92 25.86
C VAL A 6 -30.72 -54.98 25.13
N GLU A 7 -29.70 -55.53 24.47
CA GLU A 7 -28.84 -54.76 23.57
C GLU A 7 -29.64 -54.34 22.33
N HIS A 8 -29.75 -53.04 22.11
CA HIS A 8 -30.25 -52.47 20.86
C HIS A 8 -29.08 -52.16 19.93
N PRO A 9 -29.13 -52.56 18.64
CA PRO A 9 -28.08 -52.23 17.69
C PRO A 9 -28.08 -50.72 17.38
N VAL A 10 -26.91 -50.10 17.51
CA VAL A 10 -26.68 -48.69 17.15
C VAL A 10 -26.74 -48.54 15.62
N PRO A 11 -27.44 -47.54 15.06
CA PRO A 11 -27.45 -47.33 13.62
C PRO A 11 -26.06 -46.86 13.12
N PRO A 12 -25.64 -47.27 11.91
CA PRO A 12 -24.36 -46.85 11.35
C PRO A 12 -24.39 -45.35 11.07
N ILE A 13 -23.46 -44.62 11.67
CA ILE A 13 -23.20 -43.21 11.37
C ILE A 13 -22.55 -43.17 9.98
N ALA A 14 -23.22 -42.52 9.03
CA ALA A 14 -22.67 -42.27 7.70
C ALA A 14 -21.50 -41.29 7.81
N ALA A 15 -20.28 -41.82 7.92
CA ALA A 15 -19.06 -41.07 7.82
C ALA A 15 -18.57 -41.10 6.37
N ASP A 16 -19.05 -40.16 5.54
CA ASP A 16 -18.27 -39.51 4.48
C ASP A 16 -19.16 -38.45 3.79
N MET A 17 -19.08 -37.19 4.24
CA MET A 17 -19.53 -36.05 3.43
C MET A 17 -18.29 -35.29 3.01
N SER A 18 -17.62 -35.81 1.98
CA SER A 18 -16.52 -35.16 1.29
C SER A 18 -17.06 -33.94 0.52
N PHE A 19 -17.09 -32.79 1.20
CA PHE A 19 -17.34 -31.51 0.55
C PHE A 19 -16.10 -31.13 -0.25
N LEU A 20 -16.17 -31.27 -1.58
CA LEU A 20 -15.19 -30.66 -2.47
C LEU A 20 -15.32 -29.13 -2.34
N MET A 21 -14.57 -28.53 -1.41
CA MET A 21 -14.33 -27.10 -1.41
C MET A 21 -13.57 -26.77 -2.70
N LEU A 22 -14.30 -26.41 -3.75
CA LEU A 22 -13.71 -25.70 -4.87
C LEU A 22 -13.19 -24.36 -4.32
N PRO A 23 -11.91 -24.02 -4.55
CA PRO A 23 -11.42 -22.70 -4.19
C PRO A 23 -12.27 -21.65 -4.91
N PRO A 24 -12.64 -20.54 -4.24
CA PRO A 24 -13.36 -19.47 -4.89
C PRO A 24 -12.56 -19.02 -6.12
N PRO A 25 -13.22 -18.77 -7.27
CA PRO A 25 -12.54 -18.17 -8.41
C PRO A 25 -11.93 -16.87 -7.92
N ALA A 26 -10.59 -16.79 -7.99
CA ALA A 26 -9.89 -15.56 -7.67
C ALA A 26 -10.53 -14.45 -8.52
N PRO A 27 -10.91 -13.30 -7.92
CA PRO A 27 -11.41 -12.19 -8.70
C PRO A 27 -10.37 -11.88 -9.79
N PRO A 28 -10.79 -11.51 -11.02
CA PRO A 28 -9.86 -11.12 -12.06
C PRO A 28 -9.08 -9.91 -11.57
N VAL A 29 -7.95 -10.17 -10.94
CA VAL A 29 -6.99 -9.16 -10.53
C VAL A 29 -6.57 -8.50 -11.84
N ALA A 30 -6.93 -7.22 -11.98
CA ALA A 30 -6.50 -6.38 -13.08
C ALA A 30 -5.02 -6.65 -13.36
N GLN A 31 -4.73 -7.25 -14.51
CA GLN A 31 -3.39 -7.63 -14.95
C GLN A 31 -2.47 -6.40 -15.09
N ASP A 32 -3.03 -5.19 -15.06
CA ASP A 32 -2.34 -3.91 -15.07
C ASP A 32 -1.55 -3.55 -13.79
N LEU A 33 -1.58 -4.40 -12.75
CA LEU A 33 -0.83 -4.17 -11.51
C LEU A 33 0.34 -5.15 -11.31
N VAL A 34 0.81 -5.80 -12.38
CA VAL A 34 2.07 -6.55 -12.33
C VAL A 34 3.22 -5.54 -12.38
N PHE A 35 4.00 -5.47 -11.30
CA PHE A 35 5.21 -4.67 -11.23
C PHE A 35 6.37 -5.57 -11.66
N SER A 36 6.78 -5.46 -12.93
CA SER A 36 7.94 -6.20 -13.43
C SER A 36 9.21 -5.39 -13.22
N ASP A 37 10.34 -6.07 -13.06
CA ASP A 37 11.67 -5.43 -13.00
C ASP A 37 11.95 -4.59 -14.26
N GLY A 38 11.37 -4.99 -15.42
CA GLY A 38 11.44 -4.21 -16.65
C GLY A 38 10.80 -2.81 -16.56
N ASP A 39 9.79 -2.61 -15.71
CA ASP A 39 9.17 -1.29 -15.52
C ASP A 39 10.10 -0.33 -14.76
N LEU A 40 10.93 -0.85 -13.85
CA LEU A 40 11.91 -0.08 -13.08
C LEU A 40 13.02 0.44 -14.00
N GLN A 41 13.59 -0.41 -14.85
CA GLN A 41 14.60 0.00 -15.84
C GLN A 41 14.04 1.01 -16.85
N ARG A 42 12.81 0.81 -17.33
CA ARG A 42 12.19 1.69 -18.33
C ARG A 42 11.88 3.08 -17.76
N TRP A 43 11.41 3.15 -16.51
CA TRP A 43 11.18 4.43 -15.82
C TRP A 43 12.50 5.18 -15.53
N ALA A 44 13.53 4.47 -15.03
CA ALA A 44 14.84 5.06 -14.77
C ALA A 44 15.50 5.63 -16.04
N SER A 45 15.29 4.97 -17.19
CA SER A 45 15.79 5.42 -18.49
C SER A 45 15.04 6.65 -19.02
N ASN A 46 13.72 6.73 -18.80
CA ASN A 46 12.90 7.84 -19.28
C ASN A 46 13.19 9.16 -18.54
N LYS A 47 13.55 9.09 -17.25
CA LYS A 47 13.94 10.28 -16.46
C LYS A 47 15.25 10.92 -16.94
N ARG A 48 16.14 10.18 -17.60
CA ARG A 48 17.40 10.70 -18.18
C ARG A 48 17.20 11.38 -19.54
N ARG A 49 16.10 11.11 -20.24
CA ARG A 49 15.80 11.69 -21.56
C ARG A 49 15.05 13.03 -21.46
N ALA A 50 14.44 13.32 -20.31
CA ALA A 50 13.85 14.62 -20.01
C ALA A 50 14.89 15.64 -19.51
N GLN A 51 16.04 15.76 -20.20
CA GLN A 51 16.91 16.92 -20.00
C GLN A 51 16.30 18.13 -20.73
N PRO A 52 16.23 19.32 -20.09
CA PRO A 52 15.85 20.55 -20.77
C PRO A 52 16.87 20.84 -21.87
N VAL A 53 16.38 21.12 -23.07
CA VAL A 53 17.20 21.69 -24.14
C VAL A 53 17.75 23.02 -23.65
N ASN A 54 19.07 23.07 -23.43
CA ASN A 54 19.79 24.28 -23.13
C ASN A 54 19.83 25.14 -24.41
N LEU A 55 18.86 26.04 -24.56
CA LEU A 55 18.92 27.13 -25.55
C LEU A 55 19.38 28.38 -24.79
N GLU A 56 20.69 28.62 -24.81
CA GLU A 56 21.25 29.94 -24.54
C GLU A 56 20.79 30.91 -25.63
N SER A 57 20.03 31.93 -25.25
CA SER A 57 19.87 33.16 -26.02
C SER A 57 19.64 34.29 -25.04
N ASP A 58 20.67 35.11 -24.86
CA ASP A 58 20.64 36.38 -24.15
C ASP A 58 19.71 37.36 -24.89
N ASP A 59 18.69 37.88 -24.23
CA ASP A 59 18.22 39.27 -24.41
C ASP A 59 17.34 39.67 -23.21
N GLU A 60 17.68 40.81 -22.61
CA GLU A 60 17.16 41.34 -21.37
C GLU A 60 15.96 42.25 -21.65
N CYS A 61 14.78 41.96 -21.10
CA CYS A 61 13.76 42.98 -20.91
C CYS A 61 12.86 42.68 -19.69
N ASP A 62 12.87 43.67 -18.81
CA ASP A 62 12.11 43.87 -17.59
C ASP A 62 10.61 44.04 -17.90
N ASP A 63 9.74 43.19 -17.32
CA ASP A 63 8.32 43.48 -17.08
C ASP A 63 7.76 42.54 -15.98
N PRO A 64 7.14 43.06 -14.91
CA PRO A 64 6.59 42.27 -13.82
C PRO A 64 5.15 41.81 -14.13
N GLU A 65 4.71 40.72 -13.50
CA GLU A 65 3.30 40.28 -13.43
C GLU A 65 2.87 39.18 -14.41
N ALA A 66 3.25 37.94 -14.07
CA ALA A 66 2.35 36.80 -14.22
C ALA A 66 2.72 35.74 -13.18
N SER A 67 2.16 35.88 -11.97
CA SER A 67 2.10 34.77 -11.01
C SER A 67 1.23 33.68 -11.63
N ILE A 68 1.87 32.75 -12.33
CA ILE A 68 1.26 31.56 -12.92
C ILE A 68 0.59 30.83 -11.75
N GLY A 69 -0.74 30.78 -11.76
CA GLY A 69 -1.52 30.14 -10.71
C GLY A 69 -1.07 28.69 -10.50
N GLU A 70 -0.31 28.44 -9.44
CA GLU A 70 -0.21 27.11 -8.87
C GLU A 70 -1.63 26.69 -8.50
N ALA A 71 -2.17 25.73 -9.26
CA ALA A 71 -3.40 25.07 -8.88
C ALA A 71 -3.29 24.67 -7.41
N VAL A 72 -4.19 25.19 -6.56
CA VAL A 72 -4.17 24.95 -5.11
C VAL A 72 -4.38 23.46 -4.88
N LYS A 73 -3.27 22.71 -4.81
CA LYS A 73 -3.29 21.27 -4.56
C LYS A 73 -3.74 21.03 -3.12
N ILE A 74 -4.43 19.93 -2.90
CA ILE A 74 -4.98 19.64 -1.58
C ILE A 74 -3.82 19.27 -0.64
N PRO A 75 -3.53 20.09 0.38
CA PRO A 75 -2.33 19.93 1.17
C PRO A 75 -2.43 18.71 2.09
N LYS A 76 -1.26 18.22 2.49
CA LYS A 76 -1.19 17.13 3.47
C LYS A 76 -1.70 17.62 4.84
N PRO A 77 -2.59 16.88 5.51
CA PRO A 77 -2.98 17.20 6.88
C PRO A 77 -1.77 17.12 7.84
N VAL A 78 -1.83 17.94 8.89
CA VAL A 78 -0.83 17.94 9.95
C VAL A 78 -0.86 16.59 10.68
N GLY A 79 0.32 16.00 10.90
CA GLY A 79 0.49 14.76 11.65
C GLY A 79 0.96 13.54 10.85
N GLU A 80 1.11 12.41 11.55
CA GLU A 80 1.51 11.12 10.98
C GLU A 80 0.31 10.28 10.51
N PRO A 81 0.35 9.72 9.29
CA PRO A 81 -0.73 8.88 8.78
C PRO A 81 -0.87 7.59 9.60
N GLY A 82 -2.10 7.25 9.97
CA GLY A 82 -2.42 6.02 10.70
C GLY A 82 -2.18 6.07 12.21
N ARG A 83 -1.81 7.23 12.76
CA ARG A 83 -1.82 7.49 14.21
C ARG A 83 -3.12 8.18 14.63
N ARG A 84 -3.49 8.02 15.90
CA ARG A 84 -4.64 8.73 16.48
C ARG A 84 -4.36 10.24 16.57
N PRO A 85 -5.39 11.10 16.43
CA PRO A 85 -5.26 12.56 16.55
C PRO A 85 -4.58 13.00 17.85
N GLU A 86 -4.94 12.36 18.96
CA GLU A 86 -4.41 12.62 20.31
C GLU A 86 -2.89 12.42 20.43
N GLN A 87 -2.27 11.67 19.50
CA GLN A 87 -0.83 11.39 19.47
C GLN A 87 -0.11 12.14 18.33
N GLY A 88 -0.71 13.20 17.78
CA GLY A 88 -0.15 13.95 16.65
C GLY A 88 -0.25 13.21 15.31
N GLY A 89 -1.22 12.31 15.18
CA GLY A 89 -1.51 11.56 13.96
C GLY A 89 -2.77 12.02 13.24
N PHE A 90 -3.05 11.40 12.10
CA PHE A 90 -4.38 11.44 11.52
C PHE A 90 -4.82 10.05 11.01
N PRO A 91 -6.08 9.66 11.26
CA PRO A 91 -6.66 8.45 10.68
C PRO A 91 -6.85 8.64 9.17
N LEU A 92 -6.09 7.91 8.37
CA LEU A 92 -6.07 8.06 6.91
C LEU A 92 -7.44 7.83 6.26
N LYS A 93 -8.18 6.82 6.74
CA LYS A 93 -9.53 6.50 6.22
C LYS A 93 -10.51 7.64 6.46
N GLU A 94 -10.58 8.15 7.69
CA GLU A 94 -11.48 9.26 8.03
C GLU A 94 -11.10 10.54 7.27
N GLN A 95 -9.81 10.82 7.11
CA GLN A 95 -9.38 11.99 6.33
C GLN A 95 -9.82 11.90 4.87
N LEU A 96 -9.66 10.75 4.23
CA LEU A 96 -9.99 10.60 2.81
C LEU A 96 -11.50 10.45 2.58
N VAL A 97 -12.19 9.66 3.40
CA VAL A 97 -13.64 9.40 3.22
C VAL A 97 -14.49 10.53 3.80
N SER A 98 -14.20 11.01 5.01
CA SER A 98 -15.05 11.98 5.71
C SER A 98 -14.74 13.43 5.32
N VAL A 99 -13.46 13.80 5.24
CA VAL A 99 -13.05 15.19 4.91
C VAL A 99 -13.00 15.39 3.41
N GLN A 100 -12.33 14.49 2.68
CA GLN A 100 -12.13 14.61 1.23
C GLN A 100 -13.25 13.97 0.41
N ARG A 101 -14.27 13.39 1.07
CA ARG A 101 -15.47 12.82 0.44
C ARG A 101 -15.16 11.73 -0.60
N TRP A 102 -14.12 10.95 -0.39
CA TRP A 102 -13.88 9.76 -1.21
C TRP A 102 -15.00 8.74 -1.00
N GLU A 103 -15.35 8.03 -2.07
CA GLU A 103 -16.16 6.83 -1.93
C GLU A 103 -15.35 5.76 -1.18
N GLU A 104 -15.99 5.12 -0.20
CA GLU A 104 -15.34 4.11 0.63
C GLU A 104 -14.77 2.95 -0.20
N LYS A 105 -15.51 2.53 -1.24
CA LYS A 105 -15.06 1.50 -2.19
C LYS A 105 -13.79 1.93 -2.92
N THR A 106 -13.74 3.17 -3.44
CA THR A 106 -12.56 3.69 -4.13
C THR A 106 -11.36 3.78 -3.19
N TYR A 107 -11.57 4.21 -1.95
CA TYR A 107 -10.51 4.20 -0.94
C TYR A 107 -9.97 2.79 -0.69
N GLU A 108 -10.85 1.80 -0.52
CA GLU A 108 -10.44 0.41 -0.29
C GLU A 108 -9.69 -0.19 -1.48
N GLU A 109 -10.14 0.08 -2.70
CA GLU A 109 -9.47 -0.36 -3.93
C GLU A 109 -8.07 0.25 -4.06
N ILE A 110 -7.94 1.57 -3.86
CA ILE A 110 -6.64 2.26 -3.88
C ILE A 110 -5.77 1.74 -2.76
N GLN A 111 -6.31 1.61 -1.55
CA GLN A 111 -5.58 1.09 -0.41
C GLN A 111 -5.05 -0.32 -0.67
N ALA A 112 -5.88 -1.22 -1.18
CA ALA A 112 -5.48 -2.59 -1.50
C ALA A 112 -4.41 -2.62 -2.60
N ALA A 113 -4.58 -1.83 -3.67
CA ALA A 113 -3.63 -1.73 -4.77
C ALA A 113 -2.26 -1.19 -4.31
N VAL A 114 -2.25 -0.10 -3.53
CA VAL A 114 -1.02 0.50 -3.02
C VAL A 114 -0.34 -0.42 -2.02
N ARG A 115 -1.09 -1.10 -1.13
CA ARG A 115 -0.55 -2.11 -0.21
C ARG A 115 0.15 -3.23 -0.97
N LYS A 116 -0.52 -3.79 -1.99
CA LYS A 116 0.04 -4.86 -2.82
C LYS A 116 1.31 -4.40 -3.55
N ALA A 117 1.27 -3.21 -4.15
CA ALA A 117 2.42 -2.61 -4.82
C ALA A 117 3.60 -2.41 -3.85
N ALA A 118 3.32 -1.88 -2.65
CA ALA A 118 4.34 -1.67 -1.63
C ALA A 118 4.99 -2.98 -1.16
N LEU A 119 4.21 -4.05 -0.93
CA LEU A 119 4.79 -5.34 -0.53
C LEU A 119 5.56 -6.03 -1.66
N ALA A 120 5.17 -5.81 -2.92
CA ALA A 120 5.88 -6.37 -4.06
C ALA A 120 7.16 -5.60 -4.42
N THR A 121 7.20 -4.29 -4.15
CA THR A 121 8.27 -3.39 -4.63
C THR A 121 9.04 -2.68 -3.53
N LEU A 122 8.64 -2.71 -2.27
CA LEU A 122 9.40 -2.12 -1.16
C LEU A 122 9.91 -3.22 -0.24
N ASN A 123 10.91 -2.91 0.56
CA ASN A 123 11.45 -3.87 1.52
C ASN A 123 10.64 -3.80 2.83
N PRO A 124 9.84 -4.82 3.18
CA PRO A 124 8.98 -4.78 4.37
C PRO A 124 9.76 -4.73 5.70
N SER A 125 11.04 -5.12 5.70
CA SER A 125 11.90 -5.11 6.88
C SER A 125 12.47 -3.72 7.19
N LEU A 126 12.42 -2.79 6.24
CA LEU A 126 12.95 -1.44 6.38
C LEU A 126 11.83 -0.41 6.63
N SER A 127 12.14 0.63 7.39
CA SER A 127 11.21 1.74 7.59
C SER A 127 11.10 2.60 6.32
N PHE A 128 10.02 3.36 6.18
CA PHE A 128 9.75 4.18 4.99
C PHE A 128 10.91 5.12 4.61
N LYS A 129 11.65 5.66 5.59
CA LYS A 129 12.79 6.57 5.36
C LYS A 129 13.96 5.90 4.63
N PHE A 130 14.12 4.59 4.78
CA PHE A 130 15.20 3.79 4.19
C PHE A 130 14.78 3.06 2.91
N GLN A 131 13.59 3.35 2.39
CA GLN A 131 13.14 2.78 1.14
C GLN A 131 13.79 3.49 -0.05
N ASP A 132 13.90 2.76 -1.15
CA ASP A 132 14.33 3.34 -2.42
C ASP A 132 13.27 4.34 -2.93
N LYS A 133 13.67 5.61 -2.99
CA LYS A 133 12.83 6.72 -3.45
C LYS A 133 12.31 6.47 -4.87
N HIS A 134 13.10 5.84 -5.74
CA HIS A 134 12.67 5.54 -7.11
C HIS A 134 11.52 4.54 -7.14
N ARG A 135 11.51 3.56 -6.24
CA ARG A 135 10.43 2.56 -6.14
C ARG A 135 9.16 3.22 -5.60
N VAL A 136 9.29 4.12 -4.62
CA VAL A 136 8.16 4.91 -4.10
C VAL A 136 7.58 5.81 -5.19
N ASP A 137 8.41 6.51 -5.96
CA ASP A 137 7.99 7.36 -7.07
C ASP A 137 7.28 6.56 -8.17
N LEU A 138 7.75 5.35 -8.46
CA LEU A 138 7.12 4.45 -9.43
C LEU A 138 5.72 4.02 -8.99
N ILE A 139 5.54 3.70 -7.69
CA ILE A 139 4.22 3.42 -7.13
C ILE A 139 3.34 4.66 -7.31
N CYS A 140 3.83 5.86 -6.96
CA CYS A 140 3.07 7.09 -7.12
C CYS A 140 2.63 7.30 -8.57
N ALA A 141 3.56 7.22 -9.53
CA ALA A 141 3.27 7.42 -10.94
C ALA A 141 2.26 6.40 -11.50
N LYS A 142 2.38 5.12 -11.14
CA LYS A 142 1.42 4.08 -11.58
C LYS A 142 0.03 4.30 -10.98
N MET A 143 -0.05 4.74 -9.73
CA MET A 143 -1.32 4.98 -9.05
C MET A 143 -1.99 6.26 -9.58
N SER A 144 -1.25 7.35 -9.78
CA SER A 144 -1.79 8.58 -10.38
C SER A 144 -2.23 8.38 -11.84
N LYS A 145 -1.58 7.46 -12.58
CA LYS A 145 -2.03 7.08 -13.93
C LYS A 145 -3.36 6.33 -13.91
N LYS A 146 -3.61 5.49 -12.89
CA LYS A 146 -4.83 4.70 -12.77
C LYS A 146 -6.00 5.51 -12.19
N TRP A 147 -5.71 6.40 -11.25
CA TRP A 147 -6.69 7.30 -10.63
C TRP A 147 -6.21 8.73 -10.78
N SER A 148 -6.66 9.40 -11.84
CA SER A 148 -6.21 10.75 -12.22
C SER A 148 -6.48 11.82 -11.17
N PHE A 149 -7.56 11.67 -10.38
CA PHE A 149 -7.89 12.59 -9.29
C PHE A 149 -6.83 12.62 -8.17
N LEU A 150 -5.91 11.64 -8.13
CA LEU A 150 -4.80 11.65 -7.17
C LEU A 150 -3.77 12.75 -7.46
N ASP A 151 -3.74 13.30 -8.67
CA ASP A 151 -2.82 14.38 -9.05
C ASP A 151 -3.22 15.75 -8.46
N GLU A 152 -4.47 15.86 -7.99
CA GLU A 152 -5.00 17.01 -7.24
C GLU A 152 -4.39 17.14 -5.83
N TYR A 153 -3.75 16.07 -5.34
CA TYR A 153 -3.15 16.03 -4.02
C TYR A 153 -1.70 16.47 -4.07
N GLU A 154 -1.32 17.33 -3.12
CA GLU A 154 0.06 17.74 -2.97
C GLU A 154 0.94 16.52 -2.73
N ASP A 155 2.05 16.44 -3.47
CA ASP A 155 3.04 15.37 -3.32
C ASP A 155 2.51 13.93 -3.47
N ASN A 156 1.29 13.71 -3.98
CA ASN A 156 0.61 12.42 -3.93
C ASN A 156 0.55 11.86 -2.49
N TRP A 157 0.33 12.73 -1.49
CA TRP A 157 0.38 12.33 -0.08
C TRP A 157 -0.58 11.18 0.29
N PRO A 158 -1.78 10.99 -0.32
CA PRO A 158 -2.62 9.83 -0.02
C PRO A 158 -1.92 8.51 -0.38
N ILE A 159 -1.29 8.47 -1.56
CA ILE A 159 -0.53 7.32 -2.03
C ILE A 159 0.68 7.08 -1.14
N LYS A 160 1.45 8.13 -0.81
CA LYS A 160 2.64 8.00 0.06
C LYS A 160 2.28 7.60 1.52
N SER A 161 1.07 7.91 1.97
CA SER A 161 0.64 7.61 3.34
C SER A 161 0.35 6.13 3.57
N ILE A 162 -0.15 5.41 2.55
CA ILE A 162 -0.50 3.99 2.69
C ILE A 162 0.76 3.13 2.92
N PRO A 163 1.84 3.20 2.11
CA PRO A 163 3.07 2.45 2.34
C PRO A 163 3.75 2.83 3.66
N LYS A 164 3.64 4.09 4.11
CA LYS A 164 4.14 4.49 5.45
C LYS A 164 3.49 3.68 6.56
N ILE A 165 2.17 3.52 6.53
CA ILE A 165 1.43 2.73 7.52
C ILE A 165 1.83 1.26 7.43
N VAL A 166 1.87 0.70 6.22
CA VAL A 166 2.23 -0.72 5.99
C VAL A 166 3.63 -1.02 6.50
N LEU A 167 4.62 -0.25 6.04
CA LEU A 167 6.03 -0.49 6.36
C LEU A 167 6.35 -0.28 7.84
N LYS A 168 5.64 0.63 8.51
CA LYS A 168 5.75 0.76 9.96
C LYS A 168 5.40 -0.56 10.65
N TYR A 169 4.24 -1.13 10.33
CA TYR A 169 3.79 -2.39 10.92
C TYR A 169 4.70 -3.57 10.53
N THR A 170 5.08 -3.69 9.26
CA THR A 170 5.90 -4.83 8.81
C THR A 170 7.33 -4.77 9.34
N SER A 171 7.92 -3.57 9.44
CA SER A 171 9.30 -3.42 9.95
C SER A 171 9.36 -3.63 11.47
N GLU A 172 8.34 -3.18 12.21
CA GLU A 172 8.20 -3.50 13.64
C GLU A 172 8.06 -5.02 13.84
N ARG A 173 7.26 -5.69 13.01
CA ARG A 173 7.10 -7.15 13.08
C ARG A 173 8.39 -7.90 12.77
N ALA A 174 9.09 -7.52 11.70
CA ALA A 174 10.36 -8.15 11.33
C ALA A 174 11.43 -8.05 12.44
N ARG A 175 11.46 -6.93 13.18
CA ARG A 175 12.37 -6.76 14.33
C ARG A 175 12.00 -7.68 15.50
N LYS A 176 10.70 -7.86 15.74
CA LYS A 176 10.19 -8.75 16.79
C LYS A 176 10.54 -10.21 16.46
N ASP A 177 10.27 -10.63 15.23
CA ASP A 177 10.56 -12.00 14.77
C ASP A 177 12.08 -12.28 14.82
N ASN A 178 12.94 -11.32 14.45
CA ASN A 178 14.40 -11.47 14.54
C ASN A 178 14.90 -11.57 15.99
N ARG A 179 14.23 -10.92 16.94
CA ARG A 179 14.56 -11.03 18.37
C ARG A 179 14.14 -12.38 18.92
N GLU A 180 12.94 -12.84 18.59
CA GLU A 180 12.44 -14.16 18.99
C GLU A 180 13.33 -15.28 18.45
N ALA A 181 13.77 -15.18 17.19
CA ALA A 181 14.71 -16.12 16.60
C ALA A 181 16.09 -16.11 17.28
N ALA A 182 16.56 -14.94 17.75
CA ALA A 182 17.82 -14.85 18.50
C ALA A 182 17.69 -15.49 19.89
N ASP A 183 16.58 -15.25 20.58
CA ASP A 183 16.30 -15.82 21.91
C ASP A 183 16.15 -17.36 21.84
N GLU A 184 15.55 -17.90 20.77
CA GLU A 184 15.40 -19.36 20.56
C GLU A 184 16.74 -20.05 20.24
N LEU A 185 17.65 -19.37 19.53
CA LEU A 185 19.00 -19.89 19.28
C LEU A 185 19.86 -19.90 20.54
N GLU A 186 19.77 -18.88 21.40
CA GLU A 186 20.50 -18.83 22.68
C GLU A 186 19.95 -19.86 23.68
N ALA A 187 18.66 -20.19 23.63
CA ALA A 187 18.07 -21.22 24.50
C ALA A 187 18.37 -22.67 24.06
N ALA A 188 18.90 -22.86 22.84
CA ALA A 188 19.24 -24.17 22.28
C ALA A 188 20.73 -24.55 22.47
N GLU A 189 21.54 -23.64 23.01
CA GLU A 189 22.97 -23.83 23.34
C GLU A 189 23.17 -24.14 24.83
#